data_AF-W0SDK7-F1
#
_entry.id   AF-W0SDK7-F1
#
_cell.length_a   1.000
_cell.length_b   1.000
_cell.length_c   1.000
_cell.angle_alpha   90.00
_cell.angle_beta   90.00
_cell.angle_gamma   90.00
#
_symmetry.space_group_name_H-M   'P 1'
#
loop_
_entity.id
_entity.type
_entity.pdbx_description
1 polymer ?
#
loop_
_entity_poly.entity_id
_entity_poly.type
_entity_poly.pdbx_seq_one_letter_code
_entity_poly.pdbx_strand_id
1 'polypeptide(L)'
;MPESRGRVLRPLLGLPRDALQAYAEFHRLAWVEDESNADCRYTRNFLRHKVFPLIASRFPKAGQQLAAAASRFSEVDSLLEDLASLDLRGSPPEFPMSLGLFRDLPDTRSRNLLRAMLTWHQVQPPDECRLNEFVRQLRTTGNDRHPRIDLARYSLWCKAGHLHFKRQD
;
A
#
# COMPACT_ATOMS: atom_id res chain seq x y z
N MET A 1 13.81 -8.39 -6.90
CA MET A 1 14.54 -8.15 -5.64
C MET A 1 13.98 -9.12 -4.61
N PRO A 2 14.81 -9.94 -3.94
CA PRO A 2 14.32 -10.85 -2.93
C PRO A 2 13.79 -10.06 -1.74
N GLU A 3 12.74 -10.58 -1.10
CA GLU A 3 12.11 -10.05 0.10
C GLU A 3 13.13 -9.95 1.23
N SER A 4 13.63 -8.74 1.52
CA SER A 4 14.38 -8.50 2.75
C SER A 4 13.41 -8.59 3.93
N ARG A 5 13.40 -9.73 4.62
CA ARG A 5 12.71 -9.96 5.90
C ARG A 5 13.41 -9.21 7.04
N GLY A 6 13.43 -7.88 6.99
CA GLY A 6 14.05 -7.03 8.00
C GLY A 6 13.44 -5.63 8.01
N ARG A 7 13.45 -4.98 9.18
CA ARG A 7 13.01 -3.59 9.30
C ARG A 7 14.03 -2.69 8.61
N VAL A 8 13.64 -2.05 7.50
CA VAL A 8 14.49 -1.08 6.80
C VAL A 8 14.37 0.27 7.48
N LEU A 9 15.40 0.67 8.22
CA LEU A 9 15.48 2.01 8.81
C LEU A 9 15.93 3.02 7.74
N ARG A 10 15.31 4.20 7.73
CA ARG A 10 15.66 5.30 6.81
C ARG A 10 16.02 6.57 7.60
N PRO A 11 17.10 6.55 8.42
CA PRO A 11 17.41 7.64 9.36
C PRO A 11 17.65 8.99 8.67
N LEU A 12 18.09 8.99 7.40
CA LEU A 12 18.39 10.20 6.64
C LEU A 12 17.21 10.69 5.78
N LEU A 13 16.03 10.06 5.84
CA LEU A 13 14.91 10.37 4.93
C LEU A 13 14.40 11.81 5.08
N GLY A 14 14.49 12.38 6.28
CA GLY A 14 14.09 13.75 6.57
C GLY A 14 15.13 14.82 6.23
N LEU A 15 16.35 14.42 5.82
CA LEU A 15 17.43 15.36 5.53
C LEU A 15 17.48 15.68 4.03
N PRO A 16 17.61 16.97 3.65
CA PRO A 16 17.70 17.34 2.26
C PRO A 16 19.08 16.96 1.70
N ARG A 17 19.15 16.76 0.38
CA ARG A 17 20.36 16.25 -0.29
C ARG A 17 21.55 17.20 -0.16
N ASP A 18 21.31 18.50 -0.25
CA ASP A 18 22.31 19.55 -0.09
C ASP A 18 22.96 19.51 1.30
N ALA A 19 22.18 19.28 2.36
CA ALA A 19 22.72 19.10 3.70
C ALA A 19 23.61 17.84 3.81
N LEU A 20 23.22 16.73 3.18
CA LEU A 20 24.04 15.51 3.15
C LEU A 20 25.35 15.73 2.38
N GLN A 21 25.29 16.46 1.26
CA GLN A 21 26.47 16.79 0.46
C GLN A 21 27.42 17.72 1.24
N ALA A 22 26.89 18.80 1.83
CA ALA A 22 27.68 19.72 2.66
C ALA A 22 28.36 19.01 3.84
N TYR A 23 27.66 18.06 4.48
CA TYR A 23 28.23 17.23 5.54
C TYR A 23 29.38 16.36 5.02
N ALA A 24 29.19 15.70 3.87
CA ALA A 24 30.23 14.86 3.27
C ALA A 24 31.46 15.67 2.86
N GLU A 25 31.26 16.86 2.28
CA GLU A 25 32.34 17.79 1.91
C GLU A 25 33.09 18.31 3.16
N PHE A 26 32.37 18.75 4.19
CA PHE A 26 32.96 19.24 5.44
C PHE A 26 33.84 18.19 6.13
N HIS A 27 33.38 16.93 6.14
CA HIS A 27 34.13 15.80 6.70
C HIS A 27 35.08 15.12 5.70
N ARG A 28 35.19 15.63 4.46
CA ARG A 28 36.03 15.07 3.39
C ARG A 28 35.81 13.58 3.15
N LEU A 29 34.54 13.16 3.17
CA LEU A 29 34.17 11.77 2.88
C LEU A 29 34.36 11.49 1.39
N ALA A 30 34.92 10.31 1.07
CA ALA A 30 34.94 9.79 -0.29
C ALA A 30 33.70 8.92 -0.53
N TRP A 31 33.04 9.09 -1.67
CA TRP A 31 31.92 8.24 -2.11
C TRP A 31 32.10 7.81 -3.57
N VAL A 32 31.41 6.73 -3.95
CA VAL A 32 31.42 6.20 -5.31
C VAL A 32 30.21 6.72 -6.07
N GLU A 33 30.42 7.23 -7.28
CA GLU A 33 29.33 7.54 -8.20
C GLU A 33 29.05 6.33 -9.10
N ASP A 34 27.96 5.62 -8.82
CA ASP A 34 27.50 4.52 -9.67
C ASP A 34 26.87 5.08 -10.96
N GLU A 35 27.42 4.70 -12.12
CA GLU A 35 26.99 5.11 -13.46
C GLU A 35 25.50 4.83 -13.72
N SER A 36 24.95 3.78 -13.10
CA SER A 36 23.52 3.44 -13.23
C SER A 36 22.60 4.51 -12.66
N ASN A 37 23.08 5.39 -11.78
CA ASN A 37 22.30 6.51 -11.25
C ASN A 37 21.96 7.56 -12.32
N ALA A 38 22.72 7.63 -13.42
CA ALA A 38 22.45 8.54 -14.53
C ALA A 38 21.49 7.93 -15.59
N ASP A 39 21.28 6.61 -15.54
CA ASP A 39 20.49 5.90 -16.55
C ASP A 39 18.99 6.20 -16.41
N CYS A 40 18.48 7.03 -17.32
CA CYS A 40 17.07 7.43 -17.36
C CYS A 40 16.13 6.35 -17.93
N ARG A 41 16.62 5.18 -18.33
CA ARG A 41 15.74 4.03 -18.67
C ARG A 41 14.95 3.56 -17.46
N TYR A 42 15.49 3.73 -16.25
CA TYR A 42 14.80 3.45 -15.01
C TYR A 42 13.87 4.59 -14.61
N THR A 43 12.58 4.31 -14.38
CA THR A 43 11.55 5.30 -14.06
C THR A 43 11.94 6.23 -12.92
N ARG A 44 12.59 5.70 -11.87
CA ARG A 44 13.07 6.51 -10.74
C ARG A 44 14.08 7.57 -11.16
N ASN A 45 15.04 7.20 -12.00
CA ASN A 45 16.08 8.12 -12.48
C ASN A 45 15.51 9.14 -13.47
N PHE A 46 14.60 8.70 -14.35
CA PHE A 46 13.86 9.61 -15.21
C PHE A 46 13.10 10.67 -14.41
N LEU A 47 12.34 10.27 -13.38
CA LEU A 47 11.64 11.21 -12.50
C LEU A 47 12.61 12.18 -11.82
N ARG A 48 13.72 11.66 -11.27
CA ARG A 48 14.75 12.47 -10.57
C ARG A 48 15.42 13.50 -11.46
N HIS A 49 15.81 13.11 -12.67
CA HIS A 49 16.67 13.93 -13.53
C HIS A 49 15.91 14.75 -14.57
N LYS A 50 14.71 14.32 -14.97
CA LYS A 50 13.93 14.97 -16.02
C LYS A 50 12.66 15.65 -15.50
N VAL A 51 11.92 15.00 -14.59
CA VAL A 51 10.59 15.48 -14.19
C VAL A 51 10.65 16.41 -12.98
N PHE A 52 11.25 15.98 -11.88
CA PHE A 52 11.29 16.78 -10.65
C PHE A 52 12.01 18.13 -10.79
N PRO A 53 13.10 18.27 -11.56
CA PRO A 53 13.72 19.57 -11.79
C PRO A 53 12.77 20.56 -12.48
N LEU A 54 11.97 20.10 -13.45
CA LEU A 54 10.97 20.92 -14.13
C LEU A 54 9.82 21.32 -13.19
N ILE A 55 9.38 20.41 -12.32
CA ILE A 55 8.36 20.72 -11.31
C ILE A 55 8.91 21.73 -10.30
N ALA A 56 10.14 21.53 -9.81
CA ALA A 56 10.76 22.39 -8.81
C ALA A 56 11.02 23.82 -9.34
N SER A 57 11.37 23.96 -10.61
CA SER A 57 11.57 25.29 -11.22
C SER A 57 10.26 26.09 -11.31
N ARG A 58 9.13 25.41 -11.60
CA ARG A 58 7.81 26.06 -11.70
C ARG A 58 7.11 26.22 -10.34
N PHE A 59 7.35 25.29 -9.42
CA PHE A 59 6.74 25.20 -8.11
C PHE A 59 7.80 24.89 -7.03
N PRO A 60 8.49 25.92 -6.49
CA PRO A 60 9.62 25.74 -5.58
C PRO A 60 9.31 24.92 -4.31
N LYS A 61 8.04 24.91 -3.87
CA LYS A 61 7.59 24.18 -2.68
C LYS A 61 7.05 22.77 -2.95
N ALA A 62 7.03 22.31 -4.21
CA ALA A 62 6.40 21.05 -4.58
C ALA A 62 6.99 19.84 -3.85
N GLY A 63 8.33 19.77 -3.72
CA GLY A 63 8.99 18.67 -3.00
C GLY A 63 8.55 18.59 -1.53
N GLN A 64 8.54 19.73 -0.83
CA GLN A 64 8.08 19.81 0.56
C GLN A 64 6.60 19.46 0.70
N GLN A 65 5.75 19.95 -0.20
CA GLN A 65 4.31 19.66 -0.18
C GLN A 65 4.00 18.19 -0.46
N LEU A 66 4.71 17.57 -1.41
CA LEU A 66 4.59 16.14 -1.69
C LEU A 66 5.06 15.29 -0.51
N ALA A 67 6.16 15.65 0.13
CA ALA A 67 6.64 14.97 1.35
C ALA A 67 5.61 15.08 2.49
N ALA A 68 5.04 16.28 2.70
CA ALA A 68 4.01 16.48 3.71
C ALA A 68 2.72 15.72 3.39
N ALA A 69 2.33 15.62 2.11
CA ALA A 69 1.20 14.81 1.69
C ALA A 69 1.45 13.31 1.93
N ALA A 70 2.66 12.82 1.60
CA ALA A 70 3.04 11.45 1.88
C ALA A 70 3.01 11.11 3.38
N SER A 71 3.46 12.02 4.25
CA SER A 71 3.34 11.85 5.71
C SER A 71 1.89 11.72 6.14
N ARG A 72 1.02 12.64 5.68
CA ARG A 72 -0.42 12.58 5.98
C ARG A 72 -1.07 11.29 5.47
N PHE A 73 -0.69 10.81 4.29
CA PHE A 73 -1.21 9.54 3.78
C PHE A 73 -0.76 8.35 4.62
N SER A 74 0.49 8.35 5.11
CA SER A 74 0.94 7.32 6.05
C SER A 74 0.15 7.34 7.36
N GLU A 75 -0.19 8.52 7.88
CA GLU A 75 -1.05 8.65 9.07
C GLU A 75 -2.47 8.14 8.79
N VAL A 76 -3.03 8.48 7.62
CA VAL A 76 -4.34 7.97 7.18
C VAL A 76 -4.34 6.46 7.04
N ASP A 77 -3.28 5.87 6.47
CA ASP A 77 -3.16 4.41 6.34
C ASP A 77 -3.20 3.72 7.72
N SER A 78 -2.49 4.26 8.73
CA SER A 78 -2.57 3.74 10.10
C SER A 78 -3.98 3.88 10.70
N LEU A 79 -4.66 5.01 10.48
CA LEU A 79 -6.03 5.19 10.96
C LEU A 79 -7.01 4.22 10.27
N LEU A 80 -6.78 3.88 9.00
CA LEU A 80 -7.57 2.91 8.26
C LEU A 80 -7.34 1.48 8.77
N GLU A 81 -6.12 1.14 9.17
CA GLU A 81 -5.80 -0.13 9.84
C GLU A 81 -6.48 -0.24 11.22
N ASP A 82 -6.45 0.83 12.01
CA ASP A 82 -7.16 0.91 13.30
C ASP A 82 -8.67 0.75 13.11
N LEU A 83 -9.24 1.42 12.11
CA LEU A 83 -10.67 1.32 11.79
C LEU A 83 -11.06 -0.11 11.38
N ALA A 84 -10.24 -0.77 10.57
CA ALA A 84 -10.47 -2.17 10.20
C ALA A 84 -10.36 -3.11 11.41
N SER A 85 -9.42 -2.85 12.32
CA SER A 85 -9.27 -3.60 13.57
C SER A 85 -10.51 -3.44 14.46
N LEU A 86 -11.09 -2.23 14.54
CA LEU A 86 -12.36 -2.00 15.24
C LEU A 86 -13.52 -2.76 14.59
N ASP A 87 -13.57 -2.79 13.26
CA ASP A 87 -14.57 -3.58 12.51
C ASP A 87 -14.46 -5.09 12.77
N LEU A 88 -13.23 -5.58 12.98
CA LEU A 88 -12.95 -6.95 13.40
C LEU A 88 -13.03 -7.18 14.92
N ARG A 89 -13.48 -6.17 15.69
CA ARG A 89 -13.55 -6.22 17.16
C ARG A 89 -12.21 -6.56 17.82
N GLY A 90 -11.12 -6.07 17.26
CA GLY A 90 -9.75 -6.26 17.75
C GLY A 90 -9.17 -7.66 17.51
N SER A 91 -9.89 -8.54 16.82
CA SER A 91 -9.40 -9.88 16.49
C SER A 91 -8.76 -9.90 15.10
N PRO A 92 -7.75 -10.75 14.87
CA PRO A 92 -7.23 -10.97 13.52
C PRO A 92 -8.34 -11.51 12.61
N PRO A 93 -8.25 -11.29 11.29
CA PRO A 93 -9.21 -11.87 10.36
C PRO A 93 -9.10 -13.39 10.35
N GLU A 94 -10.18 -14.04 10.78
CA GLU A 94 -10.32 -15.49 10.75
C GLU A 94 -11.30 -15.90 9.66
N PHE A 95 -10.97 -16.99 8.95
CA PHE A 95 -11.80 -17.56 7.90
C PHE A 95 -12.21 -18.99 8.29
N PRO A 96 -13.46 -19.40 7.98
CA PRO A 96 -14.49 -18.66 7.25
C PRO A 96 -15.14 -17.54 8.07
N MET A 97 -15.42 -16.41 7.42
CA MET A 97 -16.02 -15.21 8.03
C MET A 97 -17.44 -14.98 7.53
N SER A 98 -18.35 -14.53 8.39
CA SER A 98 -19.73 -14.20 7.98
C SER A 98 -19.76 -13.03 6.98
N LEU A 99 -20.50 -13.19 5.88
CA LEU A 99 -20.77 -12.09 4.94
C LEU A 99 -21.63 -10.97 5.55
N GLY A 100 -22.31 -11.23 6.68
CA GLY A 100 -23.05 -10.22 7.43
C GLY A 100 -22.17 -9.02 7.78
N LEU A 101 -20.90 -9.26 8.13
CA LEU A 101 -19.95 -8.18 8.44
C LEU A 101 -19.80 -7.17 7.30
N PHE A 102 -19.77 -7.63 6.04
CA PHE A 102 -19.68 -6.73 4.89
C PHE A 102 -21.01 -6.04 4.57
N ARG A 103 -22.14 -6.68 4.87
CA ARG A 103 -23.48 -6.11 4.61
C ARG A 103 -23.83 -5.02 5.61
N ASP A 104 -23.46 -5.21 6.87
CA ASP A 104 -23.76 -4.29 7.96
C ASP A 104 -22.88 -3.04 7.92
N LEU A 105 -21.73 -3.10 7.25
CA LEU A 105 -20.83 -1.97 7.09
C LEU A 105 -21.17 -1.10 5.87
N PRO A 106 -20.92 0.22 5.95
CA PRO A 106 -20.86 1.09 4.78
C PRO A 106 -19.90 0.55 3.71
N ASP A 107 -20.17 0.88 2.45
CA ASP A 107 -19.37 0.40 1.31
C ASP A 107 -17.88 0.74 1.45
N THR A 108 -17.55 1.98 1.83
CA THR A 108 -16.18 2.43 2.03
C THR A 108 -15.46 1.64 3.12
N ARG A 109 -16.15 1.32 4.23
CA ARG A 109 -15.61 0.51 5.33
C ARG A 109 -15.45 -0.95 4.93
N SER A 110 -16.38 -1.50 4.16
CA SER A 110 -16.28 -2.86 3.61
C SER A 110 -15.06 -3.02 2.71
N ARG A 111 -14.78 -2.01 1.87
CA ARG A 111 -13.57 -1.97 1.04
C ARG A 111 -12.30 -1.83 1.86
N ASN A 112 -12.31 -0.96 2.86
CA ASN A 112 -11.19 -0.83 3.79
C ASN A 112 -10.90 -2.15 4.53
N LEU A 113 -11.94 -2.76 5.08
CA LEU A 113 -11.87 -4.04 5.78
C LEU A 113 -11.25 -5.11 4.87
N LEU A 114 -11.74 -5.26 3.64
CA LEU A 114 -11.17 -6.23 2.71
C LEU A 114 -9.68 -5.96 2.41
N ARG A 115 -9.28 -4.69 2.17
CA ARG A 115 -7.86 -4.35 1.97
C ARG A 115 -7.03 -4.72 3.20
N ALA A 116 -7.47 -4.33 4.40
CA ALA A 116 -6.77 -4.61 5.65
C ALA A 116 -6.62 -6.12 5.90
N MET A 117 -7.66 -6.92 5.62
CA MET A 117 -7.62 -8.38 5.73
C MET A 117 -6.58 -9.00 4.79
N LEU A 118 -6.52 -8.54 3.54
CA LEU A 118 -5.52 -9.01 2.57
C LEU A 118 -4.11 -8.62 3.01
N THR A 119 -3.91 -7.37 3.42
CA THR A 119 -2.62 -6.87 3.93
C THR A 119 -2.16 -7.64 5.18
N TRP A 120 -3.07 -7.97 6.11
CA TRP A 120 -2.76 -8.78 7.29
C TRP A 120 -2.19 -10.16 6.91
N HIS A 121 -2.74 -10.79 5.88
CA HIS A 121 -2.23 -12.05 5.32
C HIS A 121 -1.04 -11.86 4.36
N GLN A 122 -0.45 -10.66 4.30
CA GLN A 122 0.66 -10.29 3.41
C GLN A 122 0.33 -10.50 1.92
N VAL A 123 -0.95 -10.35 1.57
CA VAL A 123 -1.43 -10.43 0.19
C VAL A 123 -1.63 -9.03 -0.34
N GLN A 124 -1.01 -8.75 -1.48
CA GLN A 124 -1.27 -7.50 -2.19
C GLN A 124 -2.75 -7.45 -2.62
N PRO A 125 -3.51 -6.40 -2.24
CA PRO A 125 -4.87 -6.25 -2.71
C PRO A 125 -4.90 -6.14 -4.24
N PRO A 126 -6.00 -6.57 -4.89
CA PRO A 126 -6.17 -6.36 -6.32
C PRO A 126 -6.31 -4.85 -6.61
N ASP A 127 -6.34 -4.49 -7.90
CA ASP A 127 -6.67 -3.11 -8.29
C ASP A 127 -8.04 -2.67 -7.76
N GLU A 128 -8.23 -1.35 -7.66
CA GLU A 128 -9.45 -0.75 -7.09
C GLU A 128 -10.72 -1.21 -7.81
N CYS A 129 -10.70 -1.41 -9.12
CA CYS A 129 -11.89 -1.84 -9.86
C CYS A 129 -12.32 -3.26 -9.43
N ARG A 130 -11.37 -4.20 -9.41
CA ARG A 130 -11.61 -5.58 -8.99
C ARG A 130 -12.00 -5.67 -7.52
N LEU A 131 -11.36 -4.88 -6.65
CA LEU A 131 -11.70 -4.82 -5.23
C LEU A 131 -13.14 -4.33 -5.03
N ASN A 132 -13.49 -3.20 -5.66
CA ASN A 132 -14.82 -2.59 -5.54
C ASN A 132 -15.91 -3.54 -6.04
N GLU A 133 -15.69 -4.18 -7.19
CA GLU A 133 -16.65 -5.15 -7.74
C GLU A 133 -16.82 -6.36 -6.83
N PHE A 134 -15.72 -6.92 -6.29
CA PHE A 134 -15.82 -8.05 -5.36
C PHE A 134 -16.58 -7.67 -4.10
N VAL A 135 -16.29 -6.52 -3.47
CA VAL A 135 -17.04 -6.03 -2.30
C VAL A 135 -18.52 -5.81 -2.62
N ARG A 136 -18.83 -5.22 -3.78
CA ARG A 136 -20.22 -5.07 -4.24
C ARG A 136 -20.92 -6.42 -4.30
N GLN A 137 -20.25 -7.45 -4.82
CA GLN A 137 -20.77 -8.81 -4.84
C GLN A 137 -20.95 -9.38 -3.43
N LEU A 138 -19.97 -9.25 -2.52
CA LEU A 138 -20.10 -9.72 -1.13
C LEU A 138 -21.36 -9.16 -0.43
N ARG A 139 -21.64 -7.88 -0.67
CA ARG A 139 -22.78 -7.15 -0.07
C ARG A 139 -24.13 -7.50 -0.69
N THR A 140 -24.16 -7.89 -1.97
CA THR A 140 -25.40 -8.13 -2.73
C THR A 140 -25.69 -9.61 -3.00
N THR A 141 -24.78 -10.50 -2.65
CA THR A 141 -24.89 -11.94 -2.90
C THR A 141 -26.05 -12.56 -2.11
N GLY A 142 -27.06 -13.10 -2.81
CA GLY A 142 -28.04 -14.03 -2.25
C GLY A 142 -27.49 -15.47 -2.17
N ASN A 143 -28.27 -16.44 -1.68
CA ASN A 143 -27.81 -17.82 -1.45
C ASN A 143 -27.21 -18.53 -2.69
N ASP A 144 -27.62 -18.15 -3.91
CA ASP A 144 -27.21 -18.87 -5.13
C ASP A 144 -25.95 -18.30 -5.83
N ARG A 145 -25.43 -17.13 -5.41
CA ARG A 145 -24.23 -16.55 -6.02
C ARG A 145 -23.00 -16.84 -5.17
N HIS A 146 -21.93 -17.27 -5.83
CA HIS A 146 -20.69 -17.70 -5.19
C HIS A 146 -19.53 -16.85 -5.73
N PRO A 147 -19.50 -15.53 -5.42
CA PRO A 147 -18.44 -14.67 -5.92
C PRO A 147 -17.07 -15.17 -5.50
N ARG A 148 -16.13 -15.10 -6.42
CA ARG A 148 -14.75 -15.55 -6.26
C ARG A 148 -13.81 -14.51 -6.86
N ILE A 149 -12.71 -14.27 -6.18
CA ILE A 149 -11.58 -13.51 -6.70
C ILE A 149 -10.30 -14.29 -6.52
N ASP A 150 -9.58 -14.47 -7.63
CA ASP A 150 -8.27 -15.09 -7.66
C ASP A 150 -7.19 -14.00 -7.65
N LEU A 151 -6.31 -14.09 -6.66
CA LEU A 151 -5.12 -13.28 -6.46
C LEU A 151 -3.89 -14.15 -6.78
N ALA A 152 -2.70 -13.55 -6.88
CA ALA A 152 -1.51 -14.21 -7.42
C ALA A 152 -1.19 -15.60 -6.81
N ARG A 153 -1.35 -15.76 -5.49
CA ARG A 153 -1.12 -17.04 -4.78
C ARG A 153 -2.29 -17.44 -3.89
N TYR A 154 -3.40 -16.73 -3.95
CA TYR A 154 -4.48 -16.87 -2.99
C TYR A 154 -5.82 -16.71 -3.69
N SER A 155 -6.86 -17.36 -3.16
CA SER A 155 -8.23 -17.22 -3.65
C SER A 155 -9.14 -16.87 -2.50
N LEU A 156 -10.07 -15.94 -2.74
CA LEU A 156 -11.19 -15.66 -1.86
C LEU A 156 -12.46 -16.09 -2.58
N TRP A 157 -13.36 -16.77 -1.87
CA TRP A 157 -14.65 -17.16 -2.45
C TRP A 157 -15.73 -17.22 -1.39
N CYS A 158 -16.98 -17.05 -1.82
CA CYS A 158 -18.13 -17.19 -0.93
C CYS A 158 -18.77 -18.57 -1.05
N LYS A 159 -19.17 -19.12 0.09
CA LYS A 159 -19.96 -20.37 0.19
C LYS A 159 -20.83 -20.33 1.44
N ALA A 160 -22.11 -20.69 1.29
CA ALA A 160 -23.06 -20.79 2.41
C ALA A 160 -23.07 -19.55 3.35
N GLY A 161 -23.10 -18.35 2.78
CA GLY A 161 -23.13 -17.09 3.56
C GLY A 161 -21.81 -16.69 4.22
N HIS A 162 -20.72 -17.41 3.95
CA HIS A 162 -19.40 -17.15 4.51
C HIS A 162 -18.36 -16.87 3.41
N LEU A 163 -17.43 -15.97 3.70
CA LEU A 163 -16.23 -15.71 2.93
C LEU A 163 -15.13 -16.68 3.37
N HIS A 164 -14.48 -17.31 2.41
CA HIS A 164 -13.34 -18.20 2.59
C HIS A 164 -12.10 -17.61 1.93
N PHE A 165 -10.93 -17.98 2.44
CA PHE A 165 -9.62 -17.57 1.93
C PHE A 165 -8.67 -18.76 2.01
N LYS A 166 -7.96 -19.06 0.92
CA LYS A 166 -6.97 -20.15 0.86
C LYS A 166 -5.80 -19.76 -0.05
N ARG A 167 -4.61 -20.26 0.26
CA ARG A 167 -3.49 -20.28 -0.68
C ARG A 167 -3.81 -21.26 -1.83
N GLN A 168 -3.52 -20.85 -3.06
CA GLN A 168 -3.57 -21.72 -4.22
C GLN A 168 -2.42 -22.74 -4.11
N ASP A 169 -2.71 -24.00 -4.44
CA ASP A 169 -1.73 -25.09 -4.45
C ASP A 169 -0.88 -25.03 -5.73
#